data_AF-A0A326U9S4-F1
#
_entry.id   AF-A0A326U9S4-F1
#
_cell.length_a   1.000
_cell.length_b   1.000
_cell.length_c   1.000
_cell.angle_alpha   90.00
_cell.angle_beta   90.00
_cell.angle_gamma   90.00
#
_symmetry.space_group_name_H-M   'P 1'
#
loop_
_entity.id
_entity.type
_entity.pdbx_description
1 polymer ?
#
loop_
_entity_poly.entity_id
_entity_poly.type
_entity_poly.pdbx_seq_one_letter_code
_entity_poly.pdbx_strand_id
1 'polypeptide(L)'
;MSVPCIPRKSLFLGLLGALLLLAGSLTQPVSAVGNPVEHWLSTHARPLHTTNPEGSLDDLNVLRGMVANASIVGLGEATHGTHEFFTLKHRLVRFLVEKMGFTTLAMEENWNNALNINEYVLYGKGDPKALVRSLERPWRTQEVLELVTWLRAYNADPRHTQKVRFAGIDVQGLDTHVFDLVIEYVAAKMPAQLHTVVSLYNGFRTCLSEVQNRPACLSDPEALQTYRGHARTVENLLQQQP
;
A
#
# COMPACT_ATOMS: atom_id res chain seq x y z
N MET A 1 9.05 -75.31 -17.24
CA MET A 1 9.57 -76.31 -18.20
C MET A 1 9.60 -75.64 -19.56
N SER A 2 10.71 -75.02 -19.96
CA SER A 2 11.88 -75.61 -20.63
C SER A 2 11.83 -75.31 -22.14
N VAL A 3 12.37 -74.17 -22.55
CA VAL A 3 12.80 -73.96 -23.94
C VAL A 3 14.24 -74.48 -24.05
N PRO A 4 14.56 -75.43 -24.93
CA PRO A 4 15.92 -75.93 -25.09
C PRO A 4 16.75 -75.05 -26.04
N CYS A 5 17.94 -74.67 -25.59
CA CYS A 5 19.07 -74.21 -26.41
C CYS A 5 19.68 -75.39 -27.18
N ILE A 6 20.16 -75.17 -28.42
CA ILE A 6 21.37 -75.83 -28.96
C ILE A 6 22.17 -74.85 -29.85
N PRO A 7 23.52 -74.90 -29.83
CA PRO A 7 24.44 -73.84 -30.26
C PRO A 7 25.22 -74.18 -31.55
N ARG A 8 26.07 -73.24 -32.02
CA ARG A 8 27.31 -73.46 -32.82
C ARG A 8 27.94 -72.09 -33.15
N LYS A 9 29.25 -71.84 -33.19
CA LYS A 9 30.51 -72.49 -32.78
C LYS A 9 31.61 -71.40 -32.91
N SER A 10 32.60 -71.48 -32.02
CA SER A 10 33.98 -70.94 -31.90
C SER A 10 34.59 -70.16 -33.11
N LEU A 11 35.13 -68.95 -32.91
CA LEU A 11 36.50 -68.57 -32.41
C LEU A 11 37.55 -68.51 -33.54
N PHE A 12 38.17 -67.35 -33.79
CA PHE A 12 39.64 -67.22 -33.93
C PHE A 12 40.11 -65.75 -33.85
N LEU A 13 41.30 -65.65 -33.27
CA LEU A 13 42.07 -64.50 -32.79
C LEU A 13 42.81 -63.79 -33.94
N GLY A 14 43.02 -62.47 -33.84
CA GLY A 14 43.95 -61.74 -34.71
C GLY A 14 44.15 -60.28 -34.27
N LEU A 15 45.35 -59.98 -33.79
CA LEU A 15 45.78 -58.74 -33.12
C LEU A 15 45.95 -57.52 -34.06
N LEU A 16 45.92 -56.35 -33.38
CA LEU A 16 46.72 -55.13 -33.60
C LEU A 16 46.37 -54.16 -34.74
N GLY A 17 46.11 -52.91 -34.31
CA GLY A 17 46.79 -51.75 -34.90
C GLY A 17 45.90 -50.77 -35.65
N ALA A 18 45.47 -49.70 -34.95
CA ALA A 18 45.74 -48.32 -35.36
C ALA A 18 44.93 -47.37 -34.45
N LEU A 19 45.68 -46.71 -33.57
CA LEU A 19 45.29 -45.52 -32.86
C LEU A 19 45.12 -44.39 -33.89
N LEU A 20 43.89 -43.94 -34.15
CA LEU A 20 43.64 -42.59 -34.67
C LEU A 20 42.66 -41.88 -33.73
N LEU A 21 43.26 -41.17 -32.78
CA LEU A 21 42.62 -40.10 -32.02
C LEU A 21 42.29 -38.96 -32.98
N LEU A 22 41.07 -38.93 -33.51
CA LEU A 22 40.44 -37.64 -33.78
C LEU A 22 39.79 -37.18 -32.48
N ALA A 23 40.60 -36.51 -31.66
CA ALA A 23 40.12 -35.58 -30.66
C ALA A 23 39.48 -34.38 -31.38
N GLY A 24 38.31 -34.61 -31.98
CA GLY A 24 37.38 -33.53 -32.25
C GLY A 24 36.86 -33.09 -30.89
N SER A 25 37.51 -32.07 -30.32
CA SER A 25 36.95 -31.30 -29.23
C SER A 25 35.63 -30.72 -29.73
N LEU A 26 34.54 -31.46 -29.54
CA LEU A 26 33.23 -30.86 -29.40
C LEU A 26 33.34 -30.04 -28.12
N THR A 27 33.87 -28.83 -28.24
CA THR A 27 33.46 -27.74 -27.37
C THR A 27 31.97 -27.66 -27.61
N GLN A 28 31.19 -28.39 -26.80
CA GLN A 28 29.80 -28.05 -26.63
C GLN A 28 29.82 -26.56 -26.33
N PRO A 29 29.14 -25.73 -27.14
CA PRO A 29 28.94 -24.37 -26.69
C PRO A 29 28.32 -24.53 -25.31
N VAL A 30 28.95 -23.93 -24.29
CA VAL A 30 28.26 -23.67 -23.03
C VAL A 30 27.09 -22.83 -23.48
N SER A 31 25.96 -23.49 -23.73
CA SER A 31 24.72 -22.83 -24.00
C SER A 31 24.55 -21.96 -22.78
N ALA A 32 24.46 -20.66 -23.00
CA ALA A 32 24.04 -19.73 -21.98
C ALA A 32 22.61 -20.14 -21.58
N VAL A 33 22.49 -21.19 -20.77
CA VAL A 33 21.28 -21.48 -20.03
C VAL A 33 21.25 -20.32 -19.05
N GLY A 34 20.46 -19.29 -19.41
CA GLY A 34 20.26 -18.14 -18.56
C GLY A 34 19.93 -18.59 -17.15
N ASN A 35 20.25 -17.76 -16.17
CA ASN A 35 20.02 -18.02 -14.75
C ASN A 35 18.65 -18.71 -14.55
N PRO A 36 18.58 -19.94 -13.99
CA PRO A 36 17.34 -20.69 -13.92
C PRO A 36 16.24 -19.95 -13.16
N VAL A 37 16.61 -19.08 -12.22
CA VAL A 37 15.68 -18.19 -11.51
C VAL A 37 15.08 -17.14 -12.45
N GLU A 38 15.90 -16.50 -13.29
CA GLU A 38 15.42 -15.54 -14.30
C GLU A 38 14.52 -16.21 -15.34
N HIS A 39 14.87 -17.43 -15.76
CA HIS A 39 14.01 -18.21 -16.66
C HIS A 39 12.66 -18.55 -16.00
N TRP A 40 12.67 -18.97 -14.74
CA TRP A 40 11.44 -19.24 -14.00
C TRP A 40 10.59 -17.97 -13.85
N LEU A 41 11.20 -16.84 -13.48
CA LEU A 41 10.50 -15.56 -13.34
C LEU A 41 9.89 -15.09 -14.68
N SER A 42 10.65 -15.12 -15.77
CA SER A 42 10.17 -14.67 -17.08
C SER A 42 9.03 -15.54 -17.62
N THR A 43 8.96 -16.82 -17.26
CA THR A 43 7.89 -17.74 -17.67
C THR A 43 6.64 -17.67 -16.79
N HIS A 44 6.77 -17.22 -15.54
CA HIS A 44 5.67 -17.16 -14.57
C HIS A 44 5.16 -15.74 -14.28
N ALA A 45 5.94 -14.72 -14.61
CA ALA A 45 5.53 -13.33 -14.47
C ALA A 45 4.26 -13.02 -15.27
N ARG A 46 3.53 -12.03 -14.81
CA ARG A 46 2.35 -11.50 -15.48
C ARG A 46 2.70 -10.10 -15.96
N PRO A 47 2.81 -9.87 -17.28
CA PRO A 47 3.23 -8.59 -17.79
C PRO A 47 2.18 -7.54 -17.47
N LEU A 48 2.64 -6.39 -16.98
CA LEU A 48 1.85 -5.17 -16.92
C LEU A 48 2.12 -4.39 -18.20
N HIS A 49 1.07 -3.95 -18.89
CA HIS A 49 1.21 -3.30 -20.19
C HIS A 49 1.42 -1.79 -20.11
N THR A 50 1.12 -1.18 -18.95
CA THR A 50 1.29 0.26 -18.73
C THR A 50 1.37 0.58 -17.24
N THR A 51 1.85 1.77 -16.89
CA THR A 51 1.67 2.37 -15.56
C THR A 51 0.66 3.52 -15.58
N ASN A 52 0.18 3.93 -16.77
CA ASN A 52 -0.76 5.05 -16.92
C ASN A 52 -2.03 4.81 -16.07
N PRO A 53 -2.37 5.72 -15.12
CA PRO A 53 -3.50 5.57 -14.23
C PRO A 53 -4.84 5.40 -14.96
N GLU A 54 -4.98 5.94 -16.18
CA GLU A 54 -6.20 5.86 -16.99
C GLU A 54 -6.23 4.65 -17.94
N GLY A 55 -5.14 3.88 -18.03
CA GLY A 55 -5.05 2.71 -18.91
C GLY A 55 -6.09 1.62 -18.61
N SER A 56 -6.31 0.73 -19.58
CA SER A 56 -7.16 -0.47 -19.38
C SER A 56 -6.72 -1.24 -18.14
N LEU A 57 -7.65 -1.84 -17.39
CA LEU A 57 -7.35 -2.64 -16.20
C LEU A 57 -7.26 -4.15 -16.50
N ASP A 58 -7.28 -4.54 -17.78
CA ASP A 58 -7.42 -5.95 -18.17
C ASP A 58 -6.21 -6.81 -17.79
N ASP A 59 -5.01 -6.26 -17.85
CA ASP A 59 -3.75 -6.90 -17.41
C ASP A 59 -3.74 -7.16 -15.89
N LEU A 60 -4.53 -6.43 -15.13
CA LEU A 60 -4.70 -6.60 -13.68
C LEU A 60 -5.71 -7.69 -13.31
N ASN A 61 -6.47 -8.26 -14.25
CA ASN A 61 -7.46 -9.30 -13.95
C ASN A 61 -6.86 -10.53 -13.26
N VAL A 62 -5.57 -10.80 -13.47
CA VAL A 62 -4.87 -11.89 -12.78
C VAL A 62 -4.85 -11.72 -11.25
N LEU A 63 -4.94 -10.48 -10.77
CA LEU A 63 -4.97 -10.17 -9.34
C LEU A 63 -6.25 -10.65 -8.66
N ARG A 64 -7.34 -10.90 -9.39
CA ARG A 64 -8.60 -11.41 -8.77
C ARG A 64 -8.37 -12.70 -8.01
N GLY A 65 -7.62 -13.63 -8.60
CA GLY A 65 -7.30 -14.91 -7.96
C GLY A 65 -6.29 -14.76 -6.82
N MET A 66 -5.37 -13.79 -6.91
CA MET A 66 -4.35 -13.54 -5.88
C MET A 66 -4.93 -12.86 -4.64
N VAL A 67 -5.81 -11.87 -4.83
CA VAL A 67 -6.49 -11.15 -3.75
C VAL A 67 -7.64 -11.97 -3.17
N ALA A 68 -8.37 -12.71 -4.03
CA ALA A 68 -9.49 -13.57 -3.65
C ALA A 68 -10.51 -12.87 -2.72
N ASN A 69 -10.67 -13.35 -1.49
CA ASN A 69 -11.59 -12.83 -0.48
C ASN A 69 -10.89 -12.01 0.61
N ALA A 70 -9.66 -11.55 0.38
CA ALA A 70 -8.95 -10.72 1.34
C ALA A 70 -9.72 -9.42 1.60
N SER A 71 -9.93 -9.08 2.88
CA SER A 71 -10.58 -7.84 3.27
C SER A 71 -9.63 -6.63 3.32
N ILE A 72 -8.32 -6.89 3.38
CA ILE A 72 -7.26 -5.87 3.41
C ILE A 72 -6.17 -6.28 2.43
N VAL A 73 -5.72 -5.34 1.59
CA VAL A 73 -4.63 -5.52 0.63
C VAL A 73 -3.60 -4.41 0.85
N GLY A 74 -2.36 -4.80 1.12
CA GLY A 74 -1.24 -3.86 1.24
C GLY A 74 -0.66 -3.51 -0.13
N LEU A 75 -0.56 -2.21 -0.43
CA LEU A 75 0.06 -1.70 -1.66
C LEU A 75 1.36 -0.96 -1.34
N GLY A 76 2.45 -1.71 -1.21
CA GLY A 76 3.79 -1.17 -0.99
C GLY A 76 4.36 -0.48 -2.24
N GLU A 77 5.42 0.29 -2.03
CA GLU A 77 6.27 0.88 -3.07
C GLU A 77 7.74 0.69 -2.68
N ALA A 78 8.62 0.51 -3.66
CA ALA A 78 10.03 0.29 -3.36
C ALA A 78 10.75 1.59 -2.95
N THR A 79 10.23 2.74 -3.39
CA THR A 79 10.76 4.07 -3.10
C THR A 79 9.63 5.09 -3.02
N HIS A 80 9.83 6.09 -2.18
CA HIS A 80 9.01 7.29 -2.18
C HIS A 80 9.52 8.26 -3.27
N GLY A 81 8.68 8.55 -4.27
CA GLY A 81 8.98 9.56 -5.29
C GLY A 81 9.29 9.03 -6.69
N THR A 82 9.05 7.74 -6.95
CA THR A 82 9.08 7.21 -8.32
C THR A 82 7.70 7.32 -8.96
N HIS A 83 7.61 8.11 -10.04
CA HIS A 83 6.37 8.36 -10.79
C HIS A 83 5.63 7.07 -11.17
N GLU A 84 6.36 6.05 -11.64
CA GLU A 84 5.78 4.78 -12.07
C GLU A 84 5.14 4.00 -10.92
N PHE A 85 5.66 4.12 -9.69
CA PHE A 85 5.06 3.48 -8.52
C PHE A 85 3.74 4.15 -8.13
N PHE A 86 3.66 5.48 -8.16
CA PHE A 86 2.41 6.18 -7.85
C PHE A 86 1.34 5.94 -8.91
N THR A 87 1.70 6.04 -10.18
CA THR A 87 0.77 5.82 -11.28
C THR A 87 0.28 4.37 -11.36
N LEU A 88 1.17 3.39 -11.13
CA LEU A 88 0.76 1.98 -11.01
C LEU A 88 -0.12 1.74 -9.79
N LYS A 89 0.21 2.29 -8.62
CA LYS A 89 -0.64 2.18 -7.41
C LYS A 89 -2.01 2.81 -7.65
N HIS A 90 -2.09 3.92 -8.38
CA HIS A 90 -3.37 4.48 -8.81
C HIS A 90 -4.15 3.47 -9.67
N ARG A 91 -3.55 2.84 -10.69
CA ARG A 91 -4.22 1.77 -11.46
C ARG A 91 -4.71 0.63 -10.57
N LEU A 92 -3.90 0.20 -9.61
CA LEU A 92 -4.26 -0.87 -8.66
C LEU A 92 -5.43 -0.47 -7.77
N VAL A 93 -5.44 0.76 -7.25
CA VAL A 93 -6.56 1.28 -6.46
C VAL A 93 -7.84 1.30 -7.30
N ARG A 94 -7.78 1.77 -8.55
CA ARG A 94 -8.92 1.72 -9.48
C ARG A 94 -9.44 0.30 -9.64
N PHE A 95 -8.56 -0.67 -9.89
CA PHE A 95 -8.96 -2.06 -10.03
C PHE A 95 -9.61 -2.62 -8.76
N LEU A 96 -9.01 -2.40 -7.59
CA LEU A 96 -9.55 -2.90 -6.33
C LEU A 96 -10.92 -2.27 -6.01
N VAL A 97 -11.10 -0.98 -6.27
CA VAL A 97 -12.38 -0.29 -6.08
C VAL A 97 -13.41 -0.73 -7.10
N GLU A 98 -13.12 -0.56 -8.40
CA GLU A 98 -14.09 -0.77 -9.49
C GLU A 98 -14.45 -2.25 -9.68
N LYS A 99 -13.51 -3.17 -9.42
CA LYS A 99 -13.63 -4.57 -9.80
C LYS A 99 -13.69 -5.53 -8.62
N MET A 100 -13.23 -5.12 -7.45
CA MET A 100 -13.15 -5.97 -6.26
C MET A 100 -13.90 -5.41 -5.04
N GLY A 101 -14.52 -4.22 -5.15
CA GLY A 101 -15.42 -3.69 -4.13
C GLY A 101 -14.72 -3.15 -2.89
N PHE A 102 -13.43 -2.82 -2.95
CA PHE A 102 -12.76 -2.13 -1.84
C PHE A 102 -13.28 -0.70 -1.70
N THR A 103 -13.59 -0.28 -0.46
CA THR A 103 -14.25 1.01 -0.18
C THR A 103 -13.44 1.94 0.70
N THR A 104 -12.20 1.59 1.04
CA THR A 104 -11.33 2.44 1.88
C THR A 104 -9.91 2.41 1.33
N LEU A 105 -9.35 3.59 1.07
CA LEU A 105 -7.92 3.77 0.87
C LEU A 105 -7.30 4.28 2.17
N ALA A 106 -6.53 3.41 2.83
CA ALA A 106 -5.71 3.75 3.97
C ALA A 106 -4.29 4.08 3.48
N MET A 107 -3.90 5.34 3.57
CA MET A 107 -2.61 5.86 3.09
C MET A 107 -1.66 6.09 4.26
N GLU A 108 -0.36 5.89 4.03
CA GLU A 108 0.75 6.21 4.95
C GLU A 108 0.91 7.73 5.09
N GLU A 109 -0.13 8.36 5.62
CA GLU A 109 -0.26 9.79 5.83
C GLU A 109 -0.88 10.02 7.21
N ASN A 110 -0.60 11.17 7.80
CA ASN A 110 -1.14 11.55 9.09
C ASN A 110 -2.67 11.58 9.07
N TRP A 111 -3.27 11.04 10.12
CA TRP A 111 -4.72 11.01 10.30
C TRP A 111 -5.38 12.38 10.13
N ASN A 112 -4.81 13.44 10.71
CA ASN A 112 -5.34 14.81 10.63
C ASN A 112 -5.43 15.33 9.18
N ASN A 113 -4.38 15.13 8.38
CA ASN A 113 -4.34 15.53 6.97
C ASN A 113 -5.35 14.73 6.14
N ALA A 114 -5.43 13.43 6.39
CA ALA A 114 -6.31 12.53 5.68
C ALA A 114 -7.80 12.82 5.91
N LEU A 115 -8.19 13.37 7.07
CA LEU A 115 -9.56 13.80 7.34
C LEU A 115 -10.03 14.86 6.32
N ASN A 116 -9.17 15.84 6.01
CA ASN A 116 -9.48 16.88 5.03
C ASN A 116 -9.56 16.31 3.60
N ILE A 117 -8.66 15.38 3.25
CA ILE A 117 -8.75 14.66 1.96
C ILE A 117 -10.05 13.86 1.88
N ASN A 118 -10.47 13.22 2.97
CA ASN A 118 -11.71 12.44 3.00
C ASN A 118 -12.95 13.34 2.82
N GLU A 119 -13.00 14.51 3.45
CA GLU A 119 -14.07 15.51 3.21
C GLU A 119 -14.09 15.98 1.75
N TYR A 120 -12.93 16.16 1.13
CA TYR A 120 -12.84 16.41 -0.31
C TYR A 120 -13.37 15.23 -1.11
N VAL A 121 -12.88 14.02 -0.88
CA VAL A 121 -13.25 12.81 -1.63
C VAL A 121 -14.74 12.49 -1.52
N LEU A 122 -15.37 12.70 -0.37
CA LEU A 122 -16.79 12.45 -0.14
C LEU A 122 -17.69 13.59 -0.63
N TYR A 123 -17.32 14.84 -0.34
CA TYR A 123 -18.23 15.99 -0.46
C TYR A 123 -17.71 17.12 -1.35
N GLY A 124 -16.48 17.05 -1.84
CA GLY A 124 -15.84 18.07 -2.66
C GLY A 124 -15.47 19.34 -1.90
N LYS A 125 -15.27 19.27 -0.58
CA LYS A 125 -14.87 20.42 0.23
C LYS A 125 -13.37 20.68 0.11
N GLY A 126 -13.00 21.94 -0.14
CA GLY A 126 -11.60 22.38 -0.25
C GLY A 126 -11.03 22.34 -1.68
N ASP A 127 -9.87 23.00 -1.86
CA ASP A 127 -9.10 22.91 -3.11
C ASP A 127 -8.18 21.69 -3.07
N PRO A 128 -8.33 20.71 -3.96
CA PRO A 128 -7.52 19.49 -3.93
C PRO A 128 -6.02 19.77 -4.08
N LYS A 129 -5.61 20.84 -4.78
CA LYS A 129 -4.20 21.21 -4.89
C LYS A 129 -3.64 21.69 -3.55
N ALA A 130 -4.41 22.49 -2.81
CA ALA A 130 -4.02 22.94 -1.48
C ALA A 130 -3.96 21.78 -0.48
N LEU A 131 -4.94 20.88 -0.53
CA LEU A 131 -5.00 19.70 0.34
C LEU A 131 -3.83 18.73 0.09
N VAL A 132 -3.51 18.44 -1.17
CA VAL A 132 -2.34 17.59 -1.48
C VAL A 132 -1.03 18.26 -1.08
N ARG A 133 -0.93 19.58 -1.13
CA ARG A 133 0.25 20.32 -0.65
C ARG A 133 0.40 20.30 0.87
N SER A 134 -0.67 20.05 1.63
CA SER A 134 -0.62 19.96 3.09
C SER A 134 -0.24 18.57 3.61
N LEU A 135 -0.26 17.54 2.75
CA LEU A 135 0.21 16.20 3.07
C LEU A 135 1.70 16.18 3.47
N GLU A 136 2.19 15.11 4.07
CA GLU A 136 3.62 14.95 4.30
C GLU A 136 4.40 14.80 2.99
N ARG A 137 5.68 15.18 3.00
CA ARG A 137 6.59 14.73 1.93
C ARG A 137 6.81 13.24 2.21
N PRO A 138 6.43 12.32 1.31
CA PRO A 138 6.59 12.41 -0.15
C PRO A 138 5.32 12.63 -0.98
N TRP A 139 4.15 12.75 -0.37
CA TRP A 139 2.84 12.65 -1.05
C TRP A 139 2.39 13.92 -1.77
N ARG A 140 3.18 15.00 -1.70
CA ARG A 140 2.89 16.30 -2.32
C ARG A 140 3.17 16.29 -3.83
N THR A 141 2.51 15.41 -4.57
CA THR A 141 2.80 15.18 -5.99
C THR A 141 1.56 15.26 -6.88
N GLN A 142 1.80 15.35 -8.18
CA GLN A 142 0.75 15.39 -9.18
C GLN A 142 -0.01 14.05 -9.25
N GLU A 143 0.69 12.93 -9.08
CA GLU A 143 0.12 11.58 -9.12
C GLU A 143 -0.86 11.34 -7.95
N VAL A 144 -0.54 11.85 -6.76
CA VAL A 144 -1.45 11.80 -5.59
C VAL A 144 -2.64 12.71 -5.80
N LEU A 145 -2.45 13.89 -6.39
CA LEU A 145 -3.55 14.78 -6.77
C LEU A 145 -4.51 14.12 -7.76
N GLU A 146 -3.98 13.42 -8.77
CA GLU A 146 -4.77 12.68 -9.74
C GLU A 146 -5.55 11.54 -9.08
N LEU A 147 -4.92 10.79 -8.18
CA LEU A 147 -5.60 9.73 -7.40
C LEU A 147 -6.74 10.30 -6.56
N VAL A 148 -6.50 11.37 -5.79
CA VAL A 148 -7.51 12.01 -4.93
C VAL A 148 -8.65 12.60 -5.78
N THR A 149 -8.34 13.17 -6.93
CA THR A 149 -9.34 13.69 -7.87
C THR A 149 -10.16 12.57 -8.49
N TRP A 150 -9.55 11.45 -8.86
CA TRP A 150 -10.25 10.28 -9.35
C TRP A 150 -11.20 9.70 -8.28
N LEU A 151 -10.76 9.58 -7.02
CA LEU A 151 -11.61 9.13 -5.91
C LEU A 151 -12.83 10.04 -5.73
N ARG A 152 -12.65 11.36 -5.83
CA ARG A 152 -13.77 12.31 -5.81
C ARG A 152 -14.73 12.08 -6.97
N ALA A 153 -14.23 11.90 -8.18
CA ALA A 153 -15.05 11.66 -9.36
C ALA A 153 -15.83 10.34 -9.25
N TYR A 154 -15.19 9.27 -8.78
CA TYR A 154 -15.82 7.99 -8.48
C TYR A 154 -16.97 8.17 -7.48
N ASN A 155 -16.73 8.90 -6.38
CA ASN A 155 -17.76 9.15 -5.37
C ASN A 155 -18.87 10.10 -5.83
N ALA A 156 -18.59 11.04 -6.72
CA ALA A 156 -19.60 11.96 -7.26
C ALA A 156 -20.65 11.26 -8.12
N ASP A 157 -20.27 10.15 -8.75
CA ASP A 157 -21.15 9.39 -9.62
C ASP A 157 -22.29 8.74 -8.81
N PRO A 158 -23.57 9.06 -9.12
CA PRO A 158 -24.71 8.48 -8.42
C PRO A 158 -24.85 6.96 -8.64
N ARG A 159 -24.22 6.40 -9.67
CA ARG A 159 -24.24 4.95 -9.96
C ARG A 159 -23.44 4.15 -8.93
N HIS A 160 -22.43 4.77 -8.31
CA HIS A 160 -21.64 4.12 -7.27
C HIS A 160 -22.32 4.32 -5.92
N THR A 161 -23.04 3.31 -5.44
CA THR A 161 -23.76 3.37 -4.15
C THR A 161 -22.83 3.23 -2.95
N GLN A 162 -21.72 2.49 -3.12
CA GLN A 162 -20.65 2.41 -2.13
C GLN A 162 -19.60 3.48 -2.45
N LYS A 163 -19.41 4.40 -1.50
CA LYS A 163 -18.42 5.48 -1.63
C LYS A 163 -17.08 5.03 -1.05
N VAL A 164 -15.99 5.43 -1.69
CA VAL A 164 -14.63 5.20 -1.17
C VAL A 164 -14.30 6.26 -0.13
N ARG A 165 -13.82 5.81 1.02
CA ARG A 165 -13.28 6.68 2.08
C ARG A 165 -11.76 6.77 1.97
N PHE A 166 -11.22 7.90 2.38
CA PHE A 166 -9.79 8.12 2.52
C PHE A 166 -9.44 8.14 4.01
N ALA A 167 -8.40 7.41 4.41
CA ALA A 167 -7.94 7.34 5.79
C ALA A 167 -6.41 7.46 5.83
N GLY A 168 -5.90 8.14 6.87
CA GLY A 168 -4.49 8.17 7.18
C GLY A 168 -4.21 7.17 8.29
N ILE A 169 -3.13 6.40 8.17
CA ILE A 169 -2.73 5.42 9.21
C ILE A 169 -1.57 5.92 10.06
N ASP A 170 -1.06 7.11 9.78
CA ASP A 170 0.09 7.67 10.46
C ASP A 170 -0.29 8.71 11.51
N VAL A 171 0.61 8.94 12.46
CA VAL A 171 0.44 9.82 13.63
C VAL A 171 1.70 10.65 13.92
N GLN A 172 2.50 10.91 12.88
CA GLN A 172 3.72 11.73 12.99
C GLN A 172 3.40 13.22 13.17
N GLY A 173 2.28 13.68 12.60
CA GLY A 173 1.79 15.04 12.67
C GLY A 173 0.40 15.11 13.30
N LEU A 174 0.22 16.09 14.19
CA LEU A 174 -1.06 16.45 14.80
C LEU A 174 -1.16 17.97 14.83
N ASP A 175 -2.33 18.50 14.51
CA ASP A 175 -2.65 19.92 14.64
C ASP A 175 -3.79 20.12 15.65
N THR A 176 -4.23 21.35 15.83
CA THR A 176 -5.32 21.65 16.76
C THR A 176 -6.69 21.17 16.28
N HIS A 177 -6.88 20.91 14.98
CA HIS A 177 -8.17 20.57 14.39
C HIS A 177 -8.68 19.20 14.87
N VAL A 178 -7.80 18.22 15.10
CA VAL A 178 -8.24 16.90 15.61
C VAL A 178 -8.88 16.99 17.00
N PHE A 179 -8.47 17.97 17.82
CA PHE A 179 -9.09 18.20 19.13
C PHE A 179 -10.47 18.84 18.96
N ASP A 180 -10.62 19.74 17.99
CA ASP A 180 -11.91 20.37 17.69
C ASP A 180 -12.94 19.32 17.27
N LEU A 181 -12.56 18.31 16.48
CA LEU A 181 -13.46 17.21 16.11
C LEU A 181 -14.02 16.46 17.34
N VAL A 182 -13.17 16.17 18.32
CA VAL A 182 -13.61 15.50 19.55
C VAL A 182 -14.45 16.44 20.41
N ILE A 183 -14.06 17.71 20.54
CA ILE A 183 -14.78 18.72 21.32
C ILE A 183 -16.18 18.96 20.73
N GLU A 184 -16.30 19.08 19.41
CA GLU A 184 -17.58 19.23 18.70
C GLU A 184 -18.49 18.01 18.93
N TYR A 185 -17.94 16.80 18.84
CA TYR A 185 -18.67 15.58 19.13
C TYR A 185 -19.17 15.55 20.59
N VAL A 186 -18.30 15.87 21.55
CA VAL A 186 -18.64 15.92 22.97
C VAL A 186 -19.67 17.01 23.24
N ALA A 187 -19.56 18.19 22.63
CA ALA A 187 -20.55 19.25 22.78
C ALA A 187 -21.94 18.79 22.30
N ALA A 188 -22.00 18.05 21.19
CA ALA A 188 -23.24 17.57 20.61
C ALA A 188 -23.85 16.35 21.34
N LYS A 189 -23.03 15.45 21.88
CA LYS A 189 -23.49 14.14 22.41
C LYS A 189 -23.33 13.99 23.92
N MET A 190 -22.40 14.71 24.53
CA MET A 190 -22.08 14.63 25.96
C MET A 190 -21.83 16.03 26.55
N PRO A 191 -22.78 16.98 26.45
CA PRO A 191 -22.54 18.37 26.83
C PRO A 191 -22.10 18.54 28.29
N ALA A 192 -22.51 17.64 29.20
CA ALA A 192 -22.07 17.62 30.59
C ALA A 192 -20.56 17.37 30.75
N GLN A 193 -19.91 16.71 29.78
CA GLN A 193 -18.47 16.41 29.79
C GLN A 193 -17.64 17.45 29.03
N LEU A 194 -18.28 18.41 28.35
CA LEU A 194 -17.60 19.37 27.48
C LEU A 194 -16.50 20.16 28.22
N HIS A 195 -16.83 20.71 29.40
CA HIS A 195 -15.86 21.48 30.19
C HIS A 195 -14.63 20.65 30.57
N THR A 196 -14.85 19.40 30.99
CA THR A 196 -13.79 18.45 31.35
C THR A 196 -12.87 18.17 30.16
N VAL A 197 -13.44 17.83 29.00
CA VAL A 197 -12.67 17.50 27.79
C VAL A 197 -11.87 18.71 27.30
N VAL A 198 -12.48 19.89 27.26
CA VAL A 198 -11.79 21.14 26.86
C VAL A 198 -10.61 21.42 27.79
N SER A 199 -10.79 21.27 29.11
CA SER A 199 -9.73 21.48 30.10
C SER A 199 -8.57 20.49 29.93
N LEU A 200 -8.87 19.21 29.71
CA LEU A 200 -7.85 18.16 29.49
C LEU A 200 -7.03 18.40 28.22
N TYR A 201 -7.66 18.89 27.15
CA TYR A 201 -6.96 19.17 25.89
C TYR A 201 -6.24 20.51 25.84
N ASN A 202 -6.62 21.49 26.66
CA ASN A 202 -6.09 22.87 26.57
C ASN A 202 -4.56 22.94 26.61
N GLY A 203 -3.93 22.17 27.51
CA GLY A 203 -2.47 22.15 27.65
C GLY A 203 -1.77 21.66 26.38
N PHE A 204 -2.25 20.56 25.79
CA PHE A 204 -1.62 19.99 24.60
C PHE A 204 -1.93 20.81 23.34
N ARG A 205 -3.16 21.33 23.22
CA ARG A 205 -3.54 22.25 22.13
C ARG A 205 -2.69 23.52 22.13
N THR A 206 -2.44 24.08 23.31
CA THR A 206 -1.58 25.27 23.45
C THR A 206 -0.16 24.94 23.00
N CYS A 207 0.37 23.80 23.41
CA CYS A 207 1.69 23.37 22.94
C CYS A 207 1.75 23.22 21.41
N LEU A 208 0.77 22.58 20.78
CA LEU A 208 0.76 22.41 19.31
C LEU A 208 0.59 23.74 18.55
N SER A 209 0.08 24.78 19.21
CA SER A 209 -0.05 26.12 18.63
C SER A 209 1.24 26.95 18.68
N GLU A 210 2.27 26.49 19.39
CA GLU A 210 3.58 27.15 19.41
C GLU A 210 4.24 27.06 18.02
N VAL A 211 4.68 28.20 17.47
CA VAL A 211 5.18 28.37 16.09
C VAL A 211 6.60 27.77 15.90
N GLN A 212 6.79 26.51 16.29
CA GLN A 212 8.05 25.79 16.12
C GLN A 212 7.79 24.46 15.41
N ASN A 213 8.68 24.09 14.48
CA ASN A 213 8.62 22.81 13.75
C ASN A 213 8.56 21.59 14.67
N ARG A 214 8.97 21.74 15.94
CA ARG A 214 8.72 20.83 17.06
C ARG A 214 8.56 21.65 18.34
N PRO A 215 7.34 21.80 18.87
CA PRO A 215 7.13 22.45 20.15
C PRO A 215 7.96 21.80 21.27
N ALA A 216 8.49 22.61 22.18
CA ALA A 216 9.38 22.13 23.25
C ALA A 216 8.69 21.06 24.13
N CYS A 217 7.37 21.17 24.33
CA CYS A 217 6.61 20.19 25.11
C CYS A 217 6.65 18.77 24.52
N LEU A 218 6.84 18.62 23.19
CA LEU A 218 6.96 17.30 22.55
C LEU A 218 8.29 16.61 22.87
N SER A 219 9.24 17.35 23.44
CA SER A 219 10.53 16.83 23.88
C SER A 219 10.61 16.65 25.40
N ASP A 220 9.56 17.03 26.14
CA ASP A 220 9.46 16.89 27.60
C ASP A 220 8.71 15.60 27.96
N PRO A 221 9.39 14.59 28.55
CA PRO A 221 8.77 13.32 28.93
C PRO A 221 7.63 13.46 29.95
N GLU A 222 7.70 14.43 30.87
CA GLU A 222 6.70 14.64 31.91
C GLU A 222 5.43 15.26 31.31
N ALA A 223 5.60 16.26 30.44
CA ALA A 223 4.50 16.83 29.67
C ALA A 223 3.82 15.76 28.80
N LEU A 224 4.59 14.96 28.05
CA LEU A 224 4.07 13.87 27.23
C LEU A 224 3.30 12.82 28.06
N GLN A 225 3.81 12.45 29.23
CA GLN A 225 3.12 11.52 30.11
C GLN A 225 1.78 12.10 30.59
N THR A 226 1.75 13.39 30.91
CA THR A 226 0.53 14.12 31.30
C THR A 226 -0.48 14.12 30.15
N TYR A 227 -0.08 14.49 28.94
CA TYR A 227 -0.98 14.52 27.78
C TYR A 227 -1.52 13.14 27.41
N ARG A 228 -0.71 12.09 27.54
CA ARG A 228 -1.17 10.69 27.38
C ARG A 228 -2.21 10.32 28.43
N GLY A 229 -2.01 10.75 29.68
CA GLY A 229 -2.99 10.59 30.75
C GLY A 229 -4.32 11.27 30.42
N HIS A 230 -4.26 12.52 29.96
CA HIS A 230 -5.44 13.28 29.54
C HIS A 230 -6.17 12.59 28.37
N ALA A 231 -5.44 12.14 27.35
CA ALA A 231 -6.02 11.44 26.20
C ALA A 231 -6.75 10.16 26.62
N ARG A 232 -6.17 9.35 27.51
CA ARG A 232 -6.83 8.14 28.06
C ARG A 232 -8.09 8.48 28.86
N THR A 233 -8.07 9.56 29.64
CA THR A 233 -9.27 10.01 30.36
C THR A 233 -10.38 10.38 29.39
N VAL A 234 -10.08 11.11 28.31
CA VAL A 234 -11.08 11.44 27.29
C VAL A 234 -11.58 10.19 26.56
N GLU A 235 -10.69 9.27 26.19
CA GLU A 235 -11.08 7.99 25.57
C GLU A 235 -12.04 7.20 26.45
N ASN A 236 -11.72 7.04 27.73
CA ASN A 236 -12.58 6.34 28.69
C ASN A 236 -13.96 7.01 28.82
N LEU A 237 -14.02 8.35 28.80
CA LEU A 237 -15.29 9.07 28.80
C LEU A 237 -16.10 8.77 27.53
N LEU A 238 -15.46 8.75 26.36
CA LEU A 238 -16.12 8.45 25.08
C LEU A 238 -16.62 7.00 25.00
N GLN A 239 -15.95 6.05 25.65
CA GLN A 239 -16.37 4.65 25.72
C GLN A 239 -17.56 4.40 26.66
N GLN A 240 -17.82 5.31 27.60
CA GLN A 240 -18.95 5.22 28.54
C GLN A 240 -20.29 5.66 27.91
N GLN A 241 -20.33 5.89 26.60
CA GLN A 241 -21.58 6.20 25.92
C GLN A 241 -22.50 4.98 25.90
N PRO A 242 -23.79 5.15 26.23
CA PRO A 242 -24.80 4.09 26.12
C PRO A 242 -25.09 3.70 24.67
#